data_AF-C0VMR7-F1
#
_entry.id   AF-C0VMR7-F1
#
_cell.length_a   1.000
_cell.length_b   1.000
_cell.length_c   1.000
_cell.angle_alpha   90.00
_cell.angle_beta   90.00
_cell.angle_gamma   90.00
#
_symmetry.space_group_name_H-M   'P 1'
#
loop_
_entity.id
_entity.type
_entity.pdbx_description
1 polymer ?
#
loop_
_entity_poly.entity_id
_entity_poly.type
_entity_poly.pdbx_seq_one_letter_code
_entity_poly.pdbx_strand_id
1 'polypeptide(L)' 'MDDPEGELYVVYITSDQKVWSACGRYAMSSGSTSTTWSNFLASDLNDLVRTTMGQKVLEEMRECLKQQNIK' A
#
# COMPACT_ATOMS: atom_id res chain seq x y z
N MET A 1 8.75 13.14 17.60
CA MET A 1 7.35 13.41 17.98
C MET A 1 6.56 12.30 17.32
N ASP A 2 6.26 11.25 18.10
CA ASP A 2 5.29 10.23 17.69
C ASP A 2 3.93 10.84 17.94
N ASP A 3 3.19 11.14 16.86
CA ASP A 3 1.82 11.64 16.93
C ASP A 3 0.93 10.48 17.41
N PRO A 4 0.49 10.47 18.69
CA PRO A 4 -0.21 9.35 19.27
C PRO A 4 -1.67 9.29 18.80
N GLU A 5 -2.07 10.12 17.82
CA GLU A 5 -3.42 10.20 17.27
C GLU A 5 -3.49 9.83 15.78
N GLY A 6 -2.35 9.68 15.10
CA GLY A 6 -2.30 9.35 13.68
C GLY A 6 -2.78 7.93 13.37
N GLU A 7 -3.63 7.76 12.36
CA GLU A 7 -3.96 6.45 11.81
C GLU A 7 -2.70 5.82 11.20
N LEU A 8 -2.40 4.57 11.58
CA LEU A 8 -1.28 3.83 11.00
C LEU A 8 -1.74 3.26 9.67
N TYR A 9 -1.06 3.67 8.60
CA TYR A 9 -1.20 3.05 7.28
C TYR A 9 -0.06 2.09 7.06
N VAL A 10 -0.38 0.88 6.60
CA VAL A 10 0.60 -0.13 6.18
C VAL A 10 0.23 -0.62 4.80
N VAL A 11 1.24 -0.76 3.95
CA VAL A 11 1.10 -1.31 2.61
C VAL A 11 2.12 -2.42 2.43
N TYR A 12 1.69 -3.58 1.96
CA TYR A 12 2.56 -4.74 1.79
C TYR A 12 2.36 -5.41 0.44
N ILE A 13 3.47 -5.71 -0.22
CA ILE A 13 3.53 -6.45 -1.47
C ILE A 13 3.76 -7.91 -1.10
N THR A 14 2.81 -8.77 -1.43
CA THR A 14 2.90 -10.22 -1.19
C THR A 14 3.33 -10.95 -2.45
N SER A 15 4.02 -12.09 -2.28
CA SER A 15 4.47 -12.95 -3.38
C SER A 15 3.31 -13.60 -4.16
N ASP A 16 2.09 -13.59 -3.63
CA ASP A 16 0.85 -14.04 -4.30
C ASP A 16 0.31 -12.98 -5.30
N GLN A 17 1.17 -12.08 -5.78
CA GLN A 17 0.81 -10.99 -6.70
C GLN A 17 -0.28 -10.04 -6.18
N LYS A 18 -0.39 -9.89 -4.85
CA LYS A 18 -1.32 -8.95 -4.21
C LYS A 18 -0.59 -7.82 -3.48
N VAL A 19 -1.13 -6.63 -3.61
CA VAL A 19 -0.81 -5.45 -2.82
C VAL A 19 -1.94 -5.24 -1.84
N TRP A 20 -1.60 -5.13 -0.57
CA TRP A 20 -2.56 -4.88 0.49
C TRP A 20 -2.32 -3.53 1.10
N SER A 21 -3.39 -2.81 1.39
CA SER A 21 -3.39 -1.60 2.20
C SER A 21 -4.28 -1.82 3.41
N ALA A 22 -3.68 -1.70 4.59
CA ALA A 22 -4.38 -1.73 5.85
C ALA A 22 -4.24 -0.35 6.51
N CYS A 23 -5.35 0.17 7.00
CA CYS A 23 -5.40 1.32 7.89
C CYS A 23 -5.75 0.80 9.28
N GLY A 24 -5.25 1.42 10.36
CA GLY A 24 -5.77 1.24 11.72
C GLY A 24 -4.71 0.99 12.79
N ARG A 25 -4.96 1.54 13.99
CA ARG A 25 -4.11 1.33 15.18
C ARG A 25 -4.48 0.12 16.04
N TYR A 26 -5.72 -0.35 15.92
CA TYR A 26 -6.22 -1.50 16.67
C TYR A 26 -6.84 -2.49 15.70
N ALA A 27 -6.17 -3.63 15.52
CA ALA A 27 -6.38 -4.64 14.50
C ALA A 27 -7.74 -5.39 14.52
N MET A 28 -8.85 -4.78 14.98
CA MET A 28 -10.14 -5.46 15.08
C MET A 28 -11.32 -4.83 14.33
N SER A 29 -11.18 -3.68 13.64
CA SER A 29 -12.26 -3.23 12.74
C SER A 29 -11.84 -2.19 11.70
N SER A 30 -10.64 -2.31 11.14
CA SER A 30 -10.13 -1.30 10.22
C SER A 30 -9.99 -1.87 8.81
N GLY A 31 -10.66 -1.23 7.86
CA GLY A 31 -10.84 -1.70 6.50
C GLY A 31 -9.50 -1.99 5.82
N SER A 32 -9.22 -3.26 5.61
CA SER A 32 -8.16 -3.69 4.71
C SER A 32 -8.74 -3.74 3.30
N THR A 33 -8.01 -3.15 2.36
CA THR A 33 -8.28 -3.29 0.94
C THR A 33 -7.09 -3.95 0.27
N SER A 34 -7.35 -4.74 -0.77
CA SER A 34 -6.31 -5.44 -1.49
C SER A 34 -6.57 -5.33 -2.97
N THR A 35 -5.49 -5.28 -3.73
CA THR A 35 -5.51 -5.24 -5.18
C THR A 35 -4.41 -6.13 -5.74
N THR A 36 -4.49 -6.50 -7.01
CA THR A 36 -3.42 -7.25 -7.67
C THR A 36 -2.29 -6.32 -8.09
N TRP A 37 -1.09 -6.86 -8.32
CA TRP A 37 0.03 -6.07 -8.84
C TRP A 37 -0.32 -5.33 -10.14
N SER A 38 -1.03 -6.01 -11.05
CA SER A 38 -1.48 -5.42 -12.31
C SER A 38 -2.45 -4.26 -12.10
N ASN A 39 -3.43 -4.41 -11.18
CA ASN A 39 -4.35 -3.32 -10.87
C ASN A 39 -3.65 -2.15 -10.19
N PHE A 40 -2.72 -2.42 -9.27
CA PHE A 40 -1.92 -1.36 -8.63
C PHE A 40 -1.09 -0.57 -9.65
N LEU A 41 -0.46 -1.26 -10.61
CA LEU A 41 0.23 -0.61 -11.72
C LEU A 41 -0.72 0.18 -12.63
N ALA A 42 -1.97 -0.29 -12.78
CA ALA A 42 -3.06 0.38 -13.49
C ALA A 42 -3.69 1.55 -12.72
N SER A 43 -3.16 1.90 -11.55
CA SER A 43 -3.59 3.01 -10.67
C SER A 43 -4.67 2.72 -9.66
N ASP A 44 -5.06 1.45 -9.49
CA ASP A 44 -5.91 1.03 -8.39
C ASP A 44 -5.15 1.20 -7.06
N LEU A 45 -5.81 1.71 -6.03
CA LEU A 45 -5.24 1.90 -4.67
C LEU A 45 -4.09 2.93 -4.58
N ASN A 46 -3.58 3.45 -5.71
CA ASN A 46 -2.50 4.45 -5.76
C ASN A 46 -2.87 5.77 -5.07
N ASP A 47 -4.11 6.25 -5.23
CA ASP A 47 -4.56 7.48 -4.59
C ASP A 47 -4.57 7.37 -3.07
N LEU A 48 -5.01 6.20 -2.56
CA LEU A 48 -5.00 5.89 -1.15
C LEU A 48 -3.57 5.91 -0.60
N VAL A 49 -2.63 5.20 -1.25
CA VAL A 49 -1.22 5.17 -0.81
C VAL A 49 -0.59 6.57 -0.88
N ARG A 50 -0.84 7.32 -1.96
CA ARG A 50 -0.32 8.68 -2.11
C ARG A 50 -0.81 9.60 -1.00
N THR A 51 -2.10 9.56 -0.68
CA THR A 51 -2.72 10.46 0.30
C THR A 51 -2.35 10.09 1.73
N THR A 52 -2.16 8.79 2.00
CA THR A 52 -1.95 8.28 3.36
C THR A 52 -0.47 8.08 3.73
N MET A 53 0.36 7.67 2.76
CA MET A 53 1.79 7.37 2.96
C MET A 53 2.71 8.32 2.21
N GLY A 54 2.17 9.11 1.29
CA GLY A 54 2.92 10.05 0.48
C GLY A 54 3.34 9.48 -0.88
N GLN A 55 3.63 10.41 -1.79
CA GLN A 55 4.04 10.13 -3.16
C GLN A 55 5.30 9.26 -3.25
N LYS A 56 6.27 9.47 -2.35
CA LYS A 56 7.54 8.74 -2.34
C LYS A 56 7.34 7.22 -2.15
N VAL A 57 6.52 6.83 -1.18
CA VAL A 57 6.22 5.42 -0.89
C VAL A 57 5.52 4.77 -2.09
N LEU A 58 4.59 5.48 -2.72
CA LEU A 58 3.93 5.00 -3.94
C LEU A 58 4.94 4.72 -5.07
N GLU A 59 5.90 5.62 -5.29
CA GLU A 59 6.93 5.44 -6.32
C GLU A 59 7.85 4.26 -6.03
N GLU A 60 8.32 4.12 -4.78
CA GLU A 60 9.14 2.99 -4.33
C GLU A 60 8.42 1.65 -4.54
N MET A 61 7.12 1.59 -4.26
CA MET A 61 6.31 0.40 -4.50
C MET A 61 6.17 0.06 -5.99
N ARG A 62 5.91 1.06 -6.83
CA ARG A 62 5.78 0.84 -8.28
C ARG A 62 7.10 0.38 -8.88
N GLU A 63 8.23 0.91 -8.41
CA GLU A 63 9.56 0.46 -8.84
C GLU A 63 9.83 -0.98 -8.41
N CYS A 64 9.56 -1.33 -7.15
CA CYS A 64 9.64 -2.71 -6.65
C CYS A 64 8.81 -3.69 -7.50
N LEU A 65 7.57 -3.32 -7.84
CA LEU A 65 6.67 -4.16 -8.63
C LEU A 65 7.13 -4.30 -10.08
N LYS A 66 7.66 -3.24 -10.68
CA LYS A 66 8.25 -3.30 -12.03
C LYS A 66 9.44 -4.24 -12.05
N GLN A 67 10.35 -4.14 -11.07
CA GLN A 67 11.52 -5.03 -10.97
C GLN A 67 11.11 -6.50 -10.77
N GLN A 68 10.06 -6.77 -9.99
CA GLN A 68 9.54 -8.12 -9.79
C GLN A 68 8.80 -8.70 -10.99
N ASN A 69 8.21 -7.86 -11.85
CA ASN A 69 7.58 -8.29 -13.11
C ASN A 69 8.58 -8.54 -14.25
N ILE A 70 9.87 -8.22 -14.08
CA ILE A 70 10.92 -8.39 -15.10
C ILE A 70 11.73 -9.69 -14.86
N LYS A 71 11.12 -10.71 -14.24
CA LYS A 71 11.77 -12.00 -13.97
C LYS A 71 11.19 -13.14 -14.79
#